data_AF-T0T0F9-F1
#
_entry.id   AF-T0T0F9-F1
#
_cell.length_a   1.000
_cell.length_b   1.000
_cell.length_c   1.000
_cell.angle_alpha   90.00
_cell.angle_beta   90.00
_cell.angle_gamma   90.00
#
_symmetry.space_group_name_H-M   'P 1'
#
loop_
_entity.id
_entity.type
_entity.pdbx_description
1 polymer ?
#
loop_
_entity_poly.entity_id
_entity_poly.type
_entity_poly.pdbx_seq_one_letter_code
_entity_poly.pdbx_strand_id
1 'polypeptide(L)'
;MASFTDHFKWTKIKERIVSEVANMDVSFDLDLVNSDITRGVGSKIFYKYEVEPSFIPNSYLRIDRYSFNINLKPGDIIDGISPVYMNIHRGNDLYFIRNFDSQVKALTALPYTFNKLPYNAKSTLERMNIGDFISYPASLSLNVGAKTATPLGPVKVEGLAGLLLHGRFTINLYRVDEKHVRLKLVAKTYNAGRVSVNTDTDVSFTGVGIIDKKIEGIIFKDLVDIFGEKGFGEQYIIDYVFDLTNEKSAKAFDLILKPNYTLNMKDFLGKFRGIEFFEDKLISDFSLAEELAKNENGVEKIFKGFNKYRFKKHGIKVGLIVSRISKGQAYYKNHINVEDREGFIHRYFFPNRVSYYEEELRLGIVDRKDEFETSYHGLVSLDQNDIGKKYSDVGMSFWRDDKVLTKTEWKKVRQLILDTVPVEVAKDLDFTHITEHKRKQSTKVKIQVLFKENAFETLKNLSLEEVTETLTNLVRERTVVKRTLFGRLYNTVTRSVRNLLHLERGAVNRLANNIHFILTNEEMDARERVEKLIDMPDKFMFKRYGLKLLMSLLPQERWQELVYLKVEVLGMDFKPLRYTLGNLNFSEVYKQILRINKELHDPSRDLRIIVEK
;
A
#
# COMPACT_ATOMS: atom_id res chain seq x y z
N MET A 1 -51.55 29.03 2.59
CA MET A 1 -50.21 29.24 2.01
C MET A 1 -49.18 28.99 3.09
N ALA A 2 -48.54 27.83 3.09
CA ALA A 2 -47.44 27.50 4.00
C ALA A 2 -46.11 27.74 3.27
N SER A 3 -45.19 28.46 3.91
CA SER A 3 -43.98 29.00 3.30
C SER A 3 -42.98 27.92 2.88
N PHE A 4 -42.42 28.08 1.68
CA PHE A 4 -41.34 27.31 1.07
C PHE A 4 -40.02 27.31 1.89
N THR A 5 -39.94 28.12 2.95
CA THR A 5 -38.78 28.25 3.84
C THR A 5 -38.71 27.23 4.98
N ASP A 6 -39.80 26.50 5.29
CA ASP A 6 -39.80 25.54 6.42
C ASP A 6 -39.27 24.13 6.08
N HIS A 7 -38.84 23.91 4.83
CA HIS A 7 -38.24 22.66 4.34
C HIS A 7 -36.70 22.64 4.33
N PHE A 8 -36.04 23.76 4.65
CA PHE A 8 -34.57 23.89 4.64
C PHE A 8 -33.97 24.23 6.02
N LYS A 9 -34.54 23.68 7.10
CA LYS A 9 -33.86 23.68 8.41
C LYS A 9 -32.82 22.57 8.44
N TRP A 10 -31.54 22.91 8.65
CA TRP A 10 -30.40 21.98 8.71
C TRP A 10 -30.61 20.78 9.65
N THR A 11 -31.40 20.95 10.71
CA THR A 11 -31.82 19.90 11.64
C THR A 11 -32.66 18.81 10.98
N LYS A 12 -33.62 19.16 10.12
CA LYS A 12 -34.45 18.18 9.37
C LYS A 12 -33.66 17.39 8.32
N ILE A 13 -32.59 17.98 7.78
CA ILE A 13 -31.70 17.28 6.83
C ILE A 13 -30.85 16.23 7.56
N LYS A 14 -30.37 16.54 8.77
CA LYS A 14 -29.62 15.60 9.61
C LYS A 14 -30.50 14.42 10.03
N GLU A 15 -31.70 14.69 10.52
CA GLU A 15 -32.69 13.66 10.90
C GLU A 15 -33.10 12.77 9.72
N ARG A 16 -33.27 13.35 8.52
CA ARG A 16 -33.58 12.60 7.30
C ARG A 16 -32.42 11.73 6.82
N ILE A 17 -31.17 12.19 6.93
CA ILE A 17 -30.00 11.38 6.60
C ILE A 17 -29.84 10.23 7.60
N VAL A 18 -30.03 10.51 8.90
CA VAL A 18 -29.97 9.48 9.94
C VAL A 18 -31.06 8.44 9.76
N SER A 19 -32.31 8.85 9.48
CA SER A 19 -33.41 7.92 9.25
C SER A 19 -33.30 7.16 7.92
N GLU A 20 -32.83 7.79 6.84
CA GLU A 20 -32.60 7.11 5.55
C GLU A 20 -31.42 6.14 5.59
N VAL A 21 -30.39 6.38 6.44
CA VAL A 21 -29.27 5.45 6.63
C VAL A 21 -29.59 4.34 7.64
N ALA A 22 -30.36 4.64 8.70
CA ALA A 22 -30.78 3.67 9.71
C ALA A 22 -31.90 2.75 9.21
N ASN A 23 -32.83 3.25 8.40
CA ASN A 23 -33.90 2.49 7.77
C ASN A 23 -33.56 2.06 6.33
N MET A 24 -32.28 1.79 6.02
CA MET A 24 -31.92 1.11 4.77
C MET A 24 -32.47 -0.32 4.77
N ASP A 25 -33.79 -0.47 4.55
CA ASP A 25 -34.38 -1.68 4.01
C ASP A 25 -33.97 -1.73 2.54
N VAL A 26 -32.87 -2.44 2.33
CA VAL A 26 -32.26 -2.62 1.03
C VAL A 26 -33.15 -3.55 0.20
N SER A 27 -34.19 -2.99 -0.43
CA SER A 27 -34.92 -3.65 -1.51
C SER A 27 -34.08 -3.56 -2.78
N PHE A 28 -33.36 -4.64 -3.09
CA PHE A 28 -32.65 -4.80 -4.35
C PHE A 28 -33.35 -5.85 -5.21
N ASP A 29 -34.10 -5.42 -6.22
CA ASP A 29 -34.31 -6.23 -7.42
C ASP A 29 -32.95 -6.30 -8.15
N LEU A 30 -32.21 -7.38 -7.92
CA LEU A 30 -30.88 -7.61 -8.47
C LEU A 30 -30.96 -8.63 -9.62
N ASP A 31 -30.83 -8.14 -10.85
CA ASP A 31 -30.37 -8.98 -11.95
C ASP A 31 -28.91 -9.38 -11.70
N LEU A 32 -28.70 -10.69 -11.57
CA LEU A 32 -27.48 -11.36 -11.11
C LEU A 32 -26.33 -11.31 -12.14
N VAL A 33 -25.76 -10.14 -12.45
CA VAL A 33 -24.42 -10.06 -13.06
C VAL A 33 -23.73 -8.76 -12.64
N ASN A 34 -22.76 -8.89 -11.71
CA ASN A 34 -21.70 -7.91 -11.41
C ASN A 34 -22.12 -6.44 -11.58
N SER A 35 -23.24 -6.07 -10.95
CA SER A 35 -23.95 -4.83 -11.25
C SER A 35 -23.17 -3.61 -10.76
N ASP A 36 -22.78 -2.77 -11.71
CA ASP A 36 -22.38 -1.39 -11.50
C ASP A 36 -23.32 -0.65 -10.55
N ILE A 37 -22.72 0.21 -9.74
CA ILE A 37 -23.30 1.36 -9.01
C ILE A 37 -24.83 1.34 -9.01
N THR A 38 -25.41 0.58 -8.08
CA THR A 38 -26.80 0.83 -7.71
C THR A 38 -26.85 2.24 -7.14
N ARG A 39 -27.48 3.17 -7.88
CA ARG A 39 -27.92 4.45 -7.32
C ARG A 39 -28.98 4.14 -6.25
N GLY A 40 -28.52 3.92 -5.04
CA GLY A 40 -29.34 3.74 -3.86
C GLY A 40 -28.92 4.73 -2.77
N VAL A 41 -29.87 5.61 -2.44
CA VAL A 41 -30.00 6.41 -1.21
C VAL A 41 -29.25 7.76 -1.18
N GLY A 42 -29.93 8.79 -1.73
CA GLY A 42 -29.57 10.20 -1.59
C GLY A 42 -28.35 10.65 -2.41
N SER A 43 -28.30 11.91 -2.80
CA SER A 43 -27.23 12.51 -3.61
C SER A 43 -25.84 12.58 -2.92
N LYS A 44 -25.61 11.80 -1.86
CA LYS A 44 -24.58 12.05 -0.83
C LYS A 44 -23.77 10.83 -0.38
N ILE A 45 -24.23 9.60 -0.61
CA ILE A 45 -23.52 8.35 -0.27
C ILE A 45 -23.53 7.42 -1.49
N PHE A 46 -22.39 6.79 -1.81
CA PHE A 46 -22.27 5.84 -2.92
C PHE A 46 -21.76 4.50 -2.40
N TYR A 47 -22.39 3.42 -2.84
CA TYR A 47 -21.96 2.06 -2.52
C TYR A 47 -21.47 1.34 -3.77
N LYS A 48 -20.38 0.57 -3.62
CA LYS A 48 -19.84 -0.34 -4.63
C LYS A 48 -19.33 -1.60 -3.95
N TYR A 49 -19.51 -2.77 -4.54
CA TYR A 49 -18.79 -3.97 -4.12
C TYR A 49 -17.90 -4.52 -5.22
N GLU A 50 -16.85 -5.24 -4.81
CA GLU A 50 -15.94 -5.96 -5.70
C GLU A 50 -15.65 -7.34 -5.10
N VAL A 51 -15.53 -8.36 -5.96
CA VAL A 51 -15.11 -9.71 -5.57
C VAL A 51 -13.84 -10.11 -6.33
N GLU A 52 -12.82 -10.54 -5.61
CA GLU A 52 -11.50 -10.86 -6.15
C GLU A 52 -10.89 -12.10 -5.46
N PRO A 53 -9.98 -12.86 -6.10
CA PRO A 53 -9.29 -13.96 -5.42
C PRO A 53 -8.41 -13.43 -4.27
N SER A 54 -8.37 -14.16 -3.17
CA SER A 54 -7.55 -13.84 -1.99
C SER A 54 -6.12 -14.36 -2.13
N PHE A 55 -5.17 -13.71 -1.46
CA PHE A 55 -3.84 -14.28 -1.26
C PHE A 55 -3.86 -15.43 -0.24
N ILE A 56 -4.88 -15.47 0.63
CA ILE A 56 -5.18 -16.63 1.46
C ILE A 56 -5.55 -17.80 0.55
N PRO A 57 -4.88 -18.97 0.67
CA PRO A 57 -5.16 -20.12 -0.19
C PRO A 57 -6.66 -20.47 -0.23
N ASN A 58 -7.16 -20.76 -1.43
CA ASN A 58 -8.54 -21.22 -1.68
C ASN A 58 -9.64 -20.31 -1.12
N SER A 59 -9.38 -19.00 -1.02
CA SER A 59 -10.34 -18.02 -0.50
C SER A 59 -10.59 -16.90 -1.51
N TYR A 60 -11.74 -16.25 -1.39
CA TYR A 60 -12.20 -15.10 -2.18
C TYR A 60 -12.46 -13.92 -1.25
N LEU A 61 -12.11 -12.72 -1.69
CA LEU A 61 -12.36 -11.49 -0.97
C LEU A 61 -13.59 -10.81 -1.55
N ARG A 62 -14.49 -10.35 -0.68
CA ARG A 62 -15.48 -9.32 -0.99
C ARG A 62 -15.05 -8.02 -0.36
N ILE A 63 -15.10 -6.95 -1.14
CA ILE A 63 -14.81 -5.59 -0.71
C ILE A 63 -16.09 -4.78 -0.88
N ASP A 64 -16.72 -4.38 0.21
CA ASP A 64 -17.85 -3.45 0.23
C ASP A 64 -17.31 -2.04 0.52
N ARG A 65 -17.43 -1.12 -0.44
CA ARG A 65 -16.93 0.25 -0.38
C ARG A 65 -18.08 1.25 -0.30
N TYR A 66 -18.01 2.12 0.69
CA TYR A 66 -18.91 3.26 0.86
C TYR A 66 -18.14 4.56 0.71
N SER A 67 -18.54 5.39 -0.25
CA SER A 67 -17.95 6.70 -0.54
C SER A 67 -18.90 7.82 -0.13
N PHE A 68 -18.37 8.84 0.55
CA PHE A 68 -19.17 9.93 1.10
C PHE A 68 -18.86 11.26 0.42
N ASN A 69 -19.93 11.92 -0.06
CA ASN A 69 -19.89 13.28 -0.58
C ASN A 69 -20.20 14.34 0.50
N ILE A 70 -20.43 13.93 1.74
CA ILE A 70 -20.70 14.78 2.90
C ILE A 70 -19.88 14.32 4.11
N ASN A 71 -19.71 15.20 5.09
CA ASN A 71 -19.16 14.80 6.38
C ASN A 71 -20.24 14.02 7.15
N LEU A 72 -19.97 12.78 7.53
CA LEU A 72 -20.85 11.96 8.37
C LEU A 72 -20.23 11.70 9.73
N LYS A 73 -21.07 11.65 10.75
CA LYS A 73 -20.73 11.13 12.08
C LYS A 73 -21.44 9.79 12.24
N PRO A 74 -20.74 8.64 12.18
CA PRO A 74 -21.35 7.33 12.32
C PRO A 74 -22.14 7.17 13.63
N GLY A 75 -21.76 7.88 14.69
CA GLY A 75 -22.47 7.85 15.98
C GLY A 75 -23.90 8.38 15.90
N ASP A 76 -24.17 9.31 14.98
CA ASP A 76 -25.53 9.80 14.72
C ASP A 76 -26.41 8.73 14.03
N ILE A 77 -25.81 7.74 13.35
CA ILE A 77 -26.49 6.72 12.54
C ILE A 77 -26.75 5.43 13.32
N ILE A 78 -25.80 5.03 14.17
CA ILE A 78 -25.79 3.68 14.77
C ILE A 78 -26.77 3.62 15.97
N ASP A 79 -26.75 4.60 16.88
CA ASP A 79 -27.58 4.55 18.10
C ASP A 79 -28.16 5.92 18.54
N GLY A 80 -27.88 7.02 17.83
CA GLY A 80 -28.29 8.40 18.22
C GLY A 80 -27.67 8.95 19.52
N ILE A 81 -27.00 8.09 20.31
CA ILE A 81 -26.44 8.38 21.64
C ILE A 81 -24.96 7.98 21.72
N SER A 82 -24.50 7.03 20.88
CA SER A 82 -23.12 6.57 20.92
C SER A 82 -22.17 7.63 20.35
N PRO A 83 -21.15 8.05 21.12
CA PRO A 83 -20.14 9.01 20.69
C PRO A 83 -19.14 8.37 19.71
N VAL A 84 -19.61 7.80 18.60
CA VAL A 84 -18.74 7.47 17.47
C VAL A 84 -18.49 8.78 16.71
N TYR A 85 -17.74 9.68 17.34
CA TYR A 85 -17.39 11.01 16.86
C TYR A 85 -16.28 10.98 15.79
N MET A 86 -16.23 9.90 15.02
CA MET A 86 -15.31 9.75 13.91
C MET A 86 -15.94 10.49 12.73
N ASN A 87 -15.63 11.76 12.55
CA ASN A 87 -16.08 12.50 11.36
C ASN A 87 -15.50 11.82 10.11
N ILE A 88 -16.34 11.07 9.39
CA ILE A 88 -16.02 10.59 8.05
C ILE A 88 -16.14 11.79 7.13
N HIS A 89 -14.99 12.38 6.78
CA HIS A 89 -14.96 13.55 5.92
C HIS A 89 -15.30 13.21 4.47
N ARG A 90 -15.91 14.17 3.76
CA ARG A 90 -16.08 14.11 2.30
C ARG A 90 -14.73 13.81 1.65
N GLY A 91 -14.68 12.82 0.75
CA GLY A 91 -13.42 12.42 0.11
C GLY A 91 -12.91 11.06 0.52
N ASN A 92 -13.33 10.56 1.68
CA ASN A 92 -12.78 9.36 2.27
C ASN A 92 -13.78 8.21 2.18
N ASP A 93 -13.26 7.00 1.98
CA ASP A 93 -14.07 5.81 1.84
C ASP A 93 -14.03 4.95 3.11
N LEU A 94 -15.15 4.30 3.40
CA LEU A 94 -15.26 3.19 4.34
C LEU A 94 -15.20 1.88 3.57
N TYR A 95 -14.38 0.94 4.04
CA TYR A 95 -14.25 -0.39 3.48
C TYR A 95 -14.63 -1.45 4.50
N PHE A 96 -15.48 -2.39 4.09
CA PHE A 96 -15.64 -3.69 4.75
C PHE A 96 -15.11 -4.77 3.85
N ILE A 97 -14.28 -5.66 4.38
CA ILE A 97 -13.64 -6.72 3.61
C ILE A 97 -13.81 -8.03 4.32
N ARG A 98 -14.21 -9.03 3.55
CA ARG A 98 -14.64 -10.33 4.05
C ARG A 98 -14.02 -11.44 3.22
N ASN A 99 -13.59 -12.49 3.87
CA ASN A 99 -13.08 -13.70 3.21
C ASN A 99 -14.20 -14.73 3.08
N PHE A 100 -14.25 -15.40 1.93
CA PHE A 100 -15.20 -16.46 1.62
C PHE A 100 -14.46 -17.66 1.05
N ASP A 101 -14.95 -18.85 1.40
CA ASP A 101 -14.53 -20.15 0.88
C ASP A 101 -14.99 -20.39 -0.57
N SER A 102 -15.97 -19.63 -1.07
CA SER A 102 -16.49 -19.74 -2.42
C SER A 102 -16.76 -18.39 -3.07
N GLN A 103 -16.45 -18.28 -4.37
CA GLN A 103 -16.73 -17.11 -5.18
C GLN A 103 -18.22 -16.78 -5.22
N VAL A 104 -19.08 -17.80 -5.34
CA VAL A 104 -20.52 -17.60 -5.42
C VAL A 104 -21.02 -16.98 -4.12
N LYS A 105 -20.58 -17.51 -2.97
CA LYS A 105 -20.91 -16.94 -1.65
C LYS A 105 -20.42 -15.50 -1.51
N ALA A 106 -19.23 -15.20 -2.01
CA ALA A 106 -18.72 -13.82 -2.02
C ALA A 106 -19.60 -12.90 -2.87
N LEU A 107 -19.99 -13.32 -4.08
CA LEU A 107 -20.83 -12.52 -4.98
C LEU A 107 -22.24 -12.30 -4.43
N THR A 108 -22.87 -13.33 -3.85
CA THR A 108 -24.25 -13.27 -3.36
C THR A 108 -24.37 -12.77 -1.92
N ALA A 109 -23.25 -12.51 -1.23
CA ALA A 109 -23.28 -11.99 0.13
C ALA A 109 -24.04 -10.65 0.20
N LEU A 110 -24.77 -10.43 1.29
CA LEU A 110 -25.40 -9.13 1.53
C LEU A 110 -24.32 -8.10 1.91
N PRO A 111 -24.46 -6.83 1.47
CA PRO A 111 -23.57 -5.75 1.89
C PRO A 111 -23.50 -5.61 3.40
N TYR A 112 -22.31 -5.32 3.93
CA TYR A 112 -22.18 -4.85 5.31
C TYR A 112 -22.57 -3.38 5.41
N THR A 113 -23.51 -3.06 6.29
CA THR A 113 -23.92 -1.67 6.54
C THR A 113 -23.16 -1.08 7.73
N PHE A 114 -23.45 0.18 8.07
CA PHE A 114 -22.82 0.88 9.20
C PHE A 114 -23.04 0.21 10.56
N ASN A 115 -24.05 -0.65 10.69
CA ASN A 115 -24.26 -1.43 11.91
C ASN A 115 -23.10 -2.39 12.22
N LYS A 116 -22.27 -2.71 11.23
CA LYS A 116 -21.07 -3.54 11.38
C LYS A 116 -19.86 -2.76 11.89
N LEU A 117 -19.94 -1.42 12.00
CA LEU A 117 -18.89 -0.64 12.62
C LEU A 117 -18.89 -0.86 14.14
N PRO A 118 -17.76 -1.32 14.71
CA PRO A 118 -17.62 -1.43 16.15
C PRO A 118 -17.23 -0.08 16.76
N TYR A 119 -17.54 0.06 18.05
CA TYR A 119 -17.27 1.28 18.83
C TYR A 119 -16.63 1.00 20.20
N ASN A 120 -16.48 -0.27 20.56
CA ASN A 120 -15.82 -0.78 21.77
C ASN A 120 -15.50 -2.27 21.60
N ALA A 121 -14.74 -2.87 22.52
CA ALA A 121 -14.30 -4.26 22.50
C ALA A 121 -15.47 -5.24 22.37
N LYS A 122 -16.53 -5.05 23.17
CA LYS A 122 -17.73 -5.90 23.13
C LYS A 122 -18.40 -5.88 21.76
N SER A 123 -18.68 -4.69 21.24
CA SER A 123 -19.29 -4.50 19.92
C SER A 123 -18.40 -5.03 18.79
N THR A 124 -17.06 -4.99 18.94
CA THR A 124 -16.14 -5.61 17.97
C THR A 124 -16.35 -7.11 17.88
N LEU A 125 -16.41 -7.80 19.03
CA LEU A 125 -16.63 -9.25 19.07
C LEU A 125 -18.03 -9.66 18.61
N GLU A 126 -19.04 -8.81 18.80
CA GLU A 126 -20.42 -9.07 18.38
C GLU A 126 -20.66 -8.76 16.88
N ARG A 127 -20.01 -7.71 16.35
CA ARG A 127 -20.34 -7.17 15.02
C ARG A 127 -19.43 -7.68 13.93
N MET A 128 -18.14 -7.87 14.19
CA MET A 128 -17.17 -8.38 13.20
C MET A 128 -17.09 -9.89 13.26
N ASN A 129 -17.16 -10.61 12.15
CA ASN A 129 -16.83 -12.03 12.08
C ASN A 129 -15.31 -12.24 12.01
N ILE A 130 -14.85 -13.46 12.31
CA ILE A 130 -13.43 -13.81 12.20
C ILE A 130 -12.98 -13.64 10.75
N GLY A 131 -11.85 -12.95 10.56
CA GLY A 131 -11.32 -12.62 9.24
C GLY A 131 -11.93 -11.38 8.59
N ASP A 132 -12.93 -10.74 9.23
CA ASP A 132 -13.44 -9.45 8.78
C ASP A 132 -12.40 -8.36 9.00
N PHE A 133 -12.34 -7.47 8.02
CA PHE A 133 -11.50 -6.29 8.05
C PHE A 133 -12.35 -5.05 7.79
N ILE A 134 -12.09 -3.98 8.55
CA ILE A 134 -12.74 -2.69 8.38
C ILE A 134 -11.68 -1.59 8.31
N SER A 135 -11.75 -0.70 7.32
CA SER A 135 -10.91 0.51 7.27
C SER A 135 -11.78 1.75 7.11
N TYR A 136 -11.53 2.75 7.93
CA TYR A 136 -12.23 4.02 7.85
C TYR A 136 -11.36 5.20 8.31
N PRO A 137 -11.64 6.40 7.78
CA PRO A 137 -11.01 7.65 8.22
C PRO A 137 -11.58 8.13 9.57
N ALA A 138 -10.74 8.75 10.40
CA ALA A 138 -11.13 9.44 11.61
C ALA A 138 -10.24 10.66 11.87
N SER A 139 -10.80 11.73 12.44
CA SER A 139 -10.04 12.88 12.95
C SER A 139 -9.92 12.71 14.46
N LEU A 140 -8.69 12.55 14.97
CA LEU A 140 -8.42 12.21 16.37
C LEU A 140 -7.35 13.12 16.97
N SER A 141 -7.34 13.19 18.30
CA SER A 141 -6.18 13.58 19.09
C SER A 141 -5.68 12.32 19.81
N LEU A 142 -4.38 12.01 19.74
CA LEU A 142 -3.80 10.81 20.32
C LEU A 142 -2.94 11.16 21.52
N ASN A 143 -3.11 10.45 22.62
CA ASN A 143 -2.13 10.44 23.70
C ASN A 143 -1.28 9.17 23.60
N VAL A 144 0.01 9.32 23.33
CA VAL A 144 0.98 8.22 23.31
C VAL A 144 1.88 8.43 24.52
N GLY A 145 1.70 7.62 25.57
CA GLY A 145 2.21 7.86 26.93
C GLY A 145 3.71 8.22 27.09
N ALA A 146 4.04 8.78 28.26
CA ALA A 146 5.22 9.61 28.53
C ALA A 146 6.61 8.92 28.65
N LYS A 147 6.77 7.62 28.35
CA LYS A 147 8.01 6.89 28.68
C LYS A 147 9.00 6.64 27.53
N THR A 148 8.78 7.21 26.36
CA THR A 148 9.73 7.12 25.22
C THR A 148 10.00 8.51 24.64
N ALA A 149 10.39 9.46 25.51
CA ALA A 149 10.83 10.79 25.08
C ALA A 149 12.28 10.72 24.58
N THR A 150 12.45 10.18 23.37
CA THR A 150 13.61 10.53 22.54
C THR A 150 13.06 11.39 21.40
N PRO A 151 13.64 12.55 21.08
CA PRO A 151 13.05 13.49 20.12
C PRO A 151 12.88 12.83 18.75
N LEU A 152 11.63 12.50 18.42
CA LEU A 152 11.21 12.04 17.09
C LEU A 152 11.12 13.27 16.18
N GLY A 153 12.26 13.75 15.66
CA GLY A 153 12.29 14.83 14.67
C GLY A 153 12.53 16.24 15.23
N PRO A 154 12.22 17.32 14.47
CA PRO A 154 12.77 18.67 14.72
C PRO A 154 12.13 19.34 15.95
N VAL A 155 11.21 18.67 16.62
CA VAL A 155 10.62 19.12 17.86
C VAL A 155 11.56 18.67 18.98
N LYS A 156 12.38 19.61 19.48
CA LYS A 156 13.10 19.43 20.74
C LYS A 156 12.04 19.29 21.85
N VAL A 157 11.81 18.07 22.30
CA VAL A 157 10.97 17.79 23.46
C VAL A 157 11.90 17.41 24.62
N GLU A 158 12.17 18.38 25.48
CA GLU A 158 12.78 18.14 26.78
C GLU A 158 11.67 17.73 27.76
N GLY A 159 11.77 16.53 28.35
CA GLY A 159 11.13 16.18 29.62
C GLY A 159 9.64 15.75 29.62
N LEU A 160 9.43 14.45 29.88
CA LEU A 160 8.33 13.83 30.66
C LEU A 160 6.93 14.48 30.64
N ALA A 161 6.10 14.14 29.64
CA ALA A 161 4.64 13.92 29.70
C ALA A 161 4.14 13.58 28.28
N GLY A 162 3.08 12.76 28.13
CA GLY A 162 2.63 12.13 26.88
C GLY A 162 2.58 13.02 25.63
N LEU A 163 2.92 12.44 24.48
CA LEU A 163 2.88 13.14 23.19
C LEU A 163 1.42 13.23 22.72
N LEU A 164 0.87 14.45 22.69
CA LEU A 164 -0.45 14.71 22.11
C LEU A 164 -0.33 14.99 20.61
N LEU A 165 -0.77 14.05 19.77
CA LEU A 165 -0.78 14.18 18.30
C LEU A 165 -2.20 14.42 17.80
N HIS A 166 -2.45 15.55 17.14
CA HIS A 166 -3.74 15.84 16.50
C HIS A 166 -3.65 15.68 14.98
N GLY A 167 -4.59 14.96 14.36
CA GLY A 167 -4.56 14.76 12.91
C GLY A 167 -5.72 13.94 12.35
N ARG A 168 -5.67 13.72 11.03
CA ARG A 168 -6.51 12.73 10.34
C ARG A 168 -5.77 11.40 10.28
N PHE A 169 -6.48 10.35 10.61
CA PHE A 169 -5.99 9.00 10.70
C PHE A 169 -6.88 8.06 9.90
N THR A 170 -6.31 6.98 9.38
CA THR A 170 -7.07 5.82 8.94
C THR A 170 -6.98 4.77 10.04
N ILE A 171 -8.13 4.33 10.56
CA ILE A 171 -8.23 3.24 11.51
C ILE A 171 -8.56 1.97 10.73
N ASN A 172 -7.78 0.94 10.98
CA ASN A 172 -7.92 -0.38 10.41
C ASN A 172 -8.17 -1.37 11.55
N LEU A 173 -9.27 -2.10 11.48
CA LEU A 173 -9.63 -3.14 12.43
C LEU A 173 -9.67 -4.48 11.70
N TYR A 174 -9.09 -5.51 12.31
CA TYR A 174 -9.10 -6.86 11.78
C TYR A 174 -9.36 -7.86 12.88
N ARG A 175 -10.41 -8.67 12.75
CA ARG A 175 -10.67 -9.76 13.70
C ARG A 175 -9.83 -10.98 13.32
N VAL A 176 -8.80 -11.26 14.12
CA VAL A 176 -7.82 -12.32 13.85
C VAL A 176 -8.41 -13.68 14.17
N ASP A 177 -9.03 -13.82 15.33
CA ASP A 177 -9.68 -15.04 15.79
C ASP A 177 -10.82 -14.71 16.78
N GLU A 178 -11.25 -15.69 17.58
CA GLU A 178 -12.36 -15.52 18.52
C GLU A 178 -12.10 -14.41 19.56
N LYS A 179 -10.84 -14.24 19.97
CA LYS A 179 -10.46 -13.34 21.07
C LYS A 179 -9.57 -12.18 20.62
N HIS A 180 -8.80 -12.34 19.56
CA HIS A 180 -7.82 -11.34 19.14
C HIS A 180 -8.34 -10.41 18.04
N VAL A 181 -8.12 -9.11 18.24
CA VAL A 181 -8.38 -8.06 17.25
C VAL A 181 -7.15 -7.21 17.05
N ARG A 182 -6.76 -7.04 15.79
CA ARG A 182 -5.69 -6.13 15.40
C ARG A 182 -6.27 -4.75 15.12
N LEU A 183 -5.71 -3.73 15.77
CA LEU A 183 -6.00 -2.33 15.52
C LEU A 183 -4.75 -1.65 15.01
N LYS A 184 -4.85 -1.07 13.81
CA LYS A 184 -3.79 -0.32 13.17
C LYS A 184 -4.28 1.08 12.84
N LEU A 185 -3.49 2.06 13.19
CA LEU A 185 -3.77 3.47 13.00
C LEU A 185 -2.66 4.09 12.16
N VAL A 186 -3.05 4.82 11.12
CA VAL A 186 -2.14 5.43 10.15
C VAL A 186 -2.46 6.92 10.04
N ALA A 187 -1.50 7.78 10.40
CA ALA A 187 -1.54 9.21 10.12
C ALA A 187 -0.63 9.54 8.96
N LYS A 188 -1.02 10.48 8.10
CA LYS A 188 -0.15 10.96 7.03
C LYS A 188 -0.42 12.42 6.71
N THR A 189 0.66 13.19 6.61
CA THR A 189 0.68 14.59 6.19
C THR A 189 1.57 14.72 4.97
N TYR A 190 1.23 15.61 4.04
CA TYR A 190 2.14 15.95 2.95
C TYR A 190 1.95 17.39 2.48
N ASN A 191 3.05 17.97 2.02
CA ASN A 191 3.10 19.28 1.39
C ASN A 191 3.75 19.11 0.02
N ALA A 192 3.11 19.63 -1.02
CA ALA A 192 3.58 19.42 -2.39
C ALA A 192 3.45 20.69 -3.24
N GLY A 193 4.49 20.97 -4.01
CA GLY A 193 4.38 21.81 -5.20
C GLY A 193 3.97 20.95 -6.37
N ARG A 194 2.85 21.30 -7.01
CA ARG A 194 2.37 20.65 -8.24
C ARG A 194 2.49 21.64 -9.39
N VAL A 195 2.99 21.15 -10.52
CA VAL A 195 2.88 21.79 -11.83
C VAL A 195 2.06 20.85 -12.70
N SER A 196 0.93 21.33 -13.22
CA SER A 196 0.10 20.60 -14.18
C SER A 196 -0.13 21.47 -15.40
N VAL A 197 -0.15 20.85 -16.58
CA VAL A 197 -0.54 21.50 -17.83
C VAL A 197 -1.83 20.84 -18.29
N ASN A 198 -2.94 21.57 -18.15
CA ASN A 198 -4.25 21.15 -18.63
C ASN A 198 -4.52 21.74 -20.03
N THR A 199 -5.35 21.08 -20.83
CA THR A 199 -5.71 21.54 -22.19
C THR A 199 -6.58 22.81 -22.22
N ASP A 200 -7.09 23.25 -21.06
CA ASP A 200 -7.55 24.61 -20.83
C ASP A 200 -6.56 25.25 -19.82
N THR A 201 -5.86 26.30 -20.26
CA THR A 201 -4.66 26.82 -19.57
C THR A 201 -4.96 27.50 -18.24
N ASP A 202 -4.75 26.79 -17.14
CA ASP A 202 -4.55 27.36 -15.81
C ASP A 202 -3.36 26.67 -15.11
N VAL A 203 -2.29 27.43 -14.86
CA VAL A 203 -1.13 26.97 -14.08
C VAL A 203 -1.38 27.34 -12.61
N SER A 204 -1.77 26.36 -11.79
CA SER A 204 -1.95 26.59 -10.34
C SER A 204 -0.70 26.18 -9.56
N PHE A 205 -0.13 27.13 -8.81
CA PHE A 205 0.92 26.88 -7.83
C PHE A 205 0.32 27.04 -6.43
N THR A 206 -0.13 25.95 -5.79
CA THR A 206 -0.22 25.76 -4.32
C THR A 206 -0.98 24.47 -3.98
N GLY A 207 -0.52 23.73 -2.97
CA GLY A 207 -1.23 22.56 -2.44
C GLY A 207 -0.70 22.09 -1.08
N VAL A 208 -1.33 22.55 0.00
CA VAL A 208 -1.31 21.84 1.29
C VAL A 208 -2.46 20.83 1.22
N GLY A 209 -2.13 19.53 1.18
CA GLY A 209 -3.11 18.47 1.04
C GLY A 209 -3.02 17.49 2.21
N ILE A 210 -4.11 17.31 2.94
CA ILE A 210 -4.34 16.09 3.71
C ILE A 210 -5.11 15.15 2.78
N ILE A 211 -4.63 13.90 2.64
CA ILE A 211 -5.17 12.79 1.82
C ILE A 211 -6.70 12.75 1.92
N ASP A 212 -7.50 12.65 0.84
CA ASP A 212 -7.47 11.66 -0.24
C ASP A 212 -7.99 12.28 -1.57
N LYS A 213 -7.23 12.20 -2.67
CA LYS A 213 -7.73 12.58 -4.02
C LYS A 213 -8.27 11.34 -4.75
N LYS A 214 -9.25 10.66 -4.16
CA LYS A 214 -10.08 9.62 -4.80
C LYS A 214 -11.53 10.07 -5.07
N ILE A 215 -11.79 11.38 -5.07
CA ILE A 215 -13.00 11.96 -5.67
C ILE A 215 -12.61 12.88 -6.84
N GLU A 216 -12.41 12.26 -8.00
CA GLU A 216 -12.77 12.86 -9.30
C GLU A 216 -14.11 12.23 -9.70
N GLY A 217 -15.14 12.51 -8.91
CA GLY A 217 -16.51 12.11 -9.20
C GLY A 217 -17.19 13.17 -10.06
N ILE A 218 -17.46 12.81 -11.31
CA ILE A 218 -18.55 13.33 -12.14
C ILE A 218 -18.42 14.83 -12.51
N ILE A 219 -17.39 15.12 -13.31
CA ILE A 219 -17.41 15.91 -14.56
C ILE A 219 -15.96 15.83 -15.07
N PHE A 220 -15.74 14.97 -16.06
CA PHE A 220 -14.43 14.78 -16.70
C PHE A 220 -14.14 16.00 -17.57
N LYS A 221 -13.50 17.03 -17.00
CA LYS A 221 -13.13 18.23 -17.75
C LYS A 221 -11.73 18.18 -18.36
N ASP A 222 -10.84 17.36 -17.81
CA ASP A 222 -9.45 17.31 -18.28
C ASP A 222 -9.23 16.06 -19.16
N LEU A 223 -9.28 16.24 -20.49
CA LEU A 223 -9.01 15.21 -21.49
C LEU A 223 -7.62 14.58 -21.28
N VAL A 224 -6.62 15.41 -20.98
CA VAL A 224 -5.24 15.01 -20.67
C VAL A 224 -4.66 15.94 -19.61
N ASP A 225 -4.10 15.39 -18.54
CA ASP A 225 -3.36 16.09 -17.49
C ASP A 225 -1.94 15.50 -17.42
N ILE A 226 -0.94 16.32 -17.76
CA ILE A 226 0.47 16.01 -17.55
C ILE A 226 0.91 16.74 -16.29
N PHE A 227 1.42 16.00 -15.31
CA PHE A 227 1.80 16.57 -14.03
C PHE A 227 3.22 16.21 -13.61
N GLY A 228 3.85 17.16 -12.94
CA GLY A 228 5.05 16.99 -12.13
C GLY A 228 4.79 17.48 -10.72
N GLU A 229 5.16 16.69 -9.72
CA GLU A 229 4.94 16.99 -8.32
C GLU A 229 6.22 16.74 -7.52
N LYS A 230 6.57 17.67 -6.63
CA LYS A 230 7.66 17.47 -5.67
C LYS A 230 7.18 17.92 -4.31
N GLY A 231 7.49 17.13 -3.30
CA GLY A 231 7.00 17.42 -1.96
C GLY A 231 7.75 16.68 -0.88
N PHE A 232 7.27 16.88 0.34
CA PHE A 232 7.67 16.15 1.52
C PHE A 232 6.44 15.80 2.35
N GLY A 233 6.57 14.83 3.24
CA GLY A 233 5.50 14.44 4.12
C GLY A 233 6.00 13.63 5.29
N GLU A 234 5.10 13.39 6.22
CA GLU A 234 5.34 12.60 7.41
C GLU A 234 4.23 11.56 7.54
N GLN A 235 4.58 10.39 8.03
CA GLN A 235 3.65 9.29 8.27
C GLN A 235 3.93 8.71 9.64
N TYR A 236 2.87 8.41 10.36
CA TYR A 236 2.93 7.80 11.67
C TYR A 236 2.04 6.56 11.67
N ILE A 237 2.58 5.43 12.11
CA ILE A 237 1.84 4.17 12.17
C ILE A 237 1.98 3.57 13.54
N ILE A 238 0.84 3.17 14.09
CA ILE A 238 0.72 2.35 15.29
C ILE A 238 -0.05 1.08 14.92
N ASP A 239 0.40 -0.08 15.38
CA ASP A 239 -0.19 -1.38 15.08
C ASP A 239 -0.09 -2.32 16.28
N TYR A 240 -1.25 -2.74 16.79
CA TYR A 240 -1.39 -3.57 17.99
C TYR A 240 -2.37 -4.72 17.75
N VAL A 241 -2.15 -5.83 18.45
CA VAL A 241 -3.12 -6.94 18.58
C VAL A 241 -3.59 -6.99 20.03
N PHE A 242 -4.90 -6.96 20.23
CA PHE A 242 -5.54 -6.98 21.54
C PHE A 242 -6.26 -8.31 21.74
N ASP A 243 -6.03 -9.00 22.86
CA ASP A 243 -6.90 -10.06 23.35
C ASP A 243 -8.09 -9.40 24.06
N LEU A 244 -9.24 -9.34 23.41
CA LEU A 244 -10.45 -8.68 23.91
C LEU A 244 -11.20 -9.49 24.99
N THR A 245 -10.76 -10.73 25.27
CA THR A 245 -11.29 -11.50 26.41
C THR A 245 -10.63 -11.11 27.73
N ASN A 246 -9.45 -10.49 27.68
CA ASN A 246 -8.78 -9.92 28.84
C ASN A 246 -9.35 -8.54 29.15
N GLU A 247 -9.86 -8.34 30.38
CA GLU A 247 -10.52 -7.10 30.80
C GLU A 247 -9.63 -5.85 30.65
N LYS A 248 -8.34 -5.95 30.97
CA LYS A 248 -7.41 -4.82 30.86
C LYS A 248 -7.13 -4.46 29.40
N SER A 249 -6.95 -5.46 28.54
CA SER A 249 -6.75 -5.28 27.10
C SER A 249 -8.01 -4.73 26.42
N ALA A 250 -9.20 -5.26 26.77
CA ALA A 250 -10.49 -4.74 26.31
C ALA A 250 -10.68 -3.27 26.72
N LYS A 251 -10.32 -2.91 27.96
CA LYS A 251 -10.34 -1.52 28.43
C LYS A 251 -9.37 -0.63 27.65
N ALA A 252 -8.17 -1.12 27.34
CA ALA A 252 -7.20 -0.37 26.52
C ALA A 252 -7.74 -0.13 25.09
N PHE A 253 -8.36 -1.15 24.50
CA PHE A 253 -9.02 -1.03 23.20
C PHE A 253 -10.18 -0.02 23.21
N ASP A 254 -10.99 -0.04 24.28
CA ASP A 254 -12.09 0.91 24.48
C ASP A 254 -11.60 2.36 24.60
N LEU A 255 -10.50 2.60 25.32
CA LEU A 255 -9.90 3.94 25.43
C LEU A 255 -9.44 4.51 24.07
N ILE A 256 -9.18 3.65 23.10
CA ILE A 256 -8.80 4.06 21.74
C ILE A 256 -10.04 4.36 20.88
N LEU A 257 -11.02 3.45 20.85
CA LEU A 257 -12.21 3.56 19.98
C LEU A 257 -13.34 4.42 20.55
N LYS A 258 -13.44 4.53 21.87
CA LYS A 258 -14.40 5.37 22.59
C LYS A 258 -13.62 6.51 23.27
N PRO A 259 -13.18 7.51 22.50
CA PRO A 259 -12.37 8.58 23.05
C PRO A 259 -13.16 9.35 24.11
N ASN A 260 -12.49 9.68 25.22
CA ASN A 260 -13.11 10.40 26.34
C ASN A 260 -12.77 11.90 26.27
N TYR A 261 -13.68 12.73 26.77
CA TYR A 261 -13.46 14.19 26.92
C TYR A 261 -12.48 14.55 28.04
N THR A 262 -12.12 13.59 28.89
CA THR A 262 -11.49 13.86 30.18
C THR A 262 -10.01 13.49 30.17
N LEU A 263 -9.16 14.35 29.60
CA LEU A 263 -7.88 14.58 30.27
C LEU A 263 -8.18 15.42 31.50
N ASN A 264 -7.67 15.01 32.66
CA ASN A 264 -7.77 15.81 33.88
C ASN A 264 -6.87 17.04 33.70
N MET A 265 -7.43 18.10 33.11
CA MET A 265 -6.72 19.29 32.66
C MET A 265 -5.94 19.97 33.78
N LYS A 266 -6.26 19.74 35.06
CA LYS A 266 -5.49 20.25 36.20
C LYS A 266 -4.03 19.77 36.22
N ASP A 267 -3.74 18.55 35.78
CA ASP A 267 -2.36 18.03 35.72
C ASP A 267 -1.62 18.49 34.46
N PHE A 268 -2.35 18.90 33.43
CA PHE A 268 -1.82 19.29 32.10
C PHE A 268 -1.62 20.82 31.96
N LEU A 269 -2.54 21.62 32.51
CA LEU A 269 -2.55 23.09 32.46
C LEU A 269 -1.40 23.73 33.25
N GLY A 270 -0.88 23.04 34.27
CA GLY A 270 0.29 23.52 35.03
C GLY A 270 1.59 23.57 34.23
N LYS A 271 1.66 22.90 33.07
CA LYS A 271 2.92 22.69 32.32
C LYS A 271 2.91 23.16 30.86
N PHE A 272 1.75 23.49 30.30
CA PHE A 272 1.64 24.00 28.91
C PHE A 272 0.90 25.33 28.89
N ARG A 273 1.64 26.45 28.86
CA ARG A 273 1.05 27.77 28.56
C ARG A 273 0.81 27.88 27.06
N GLY A 274 -0.45 27.84 26.64
CA GLY A 274 -0.86 28.27 25.30
C GLY A 274 -1.83 27.36 24.54
N ILE A 275 -2.76 26.67 25.20
CA ILE A 275 -3.66 25.75 24.49
C ILE A 275 -5.15 25.95 24.82
N GLU A 276 -5.78 26.93 24.17
CA GLU A 276 -7.23 27.02 24.00
C GLU A 276 -7.76 26.04 22.91
N PHE A 277 -6.88 25.28 22.24
CA PHE A 277 -7.22 24.49 21.05
C PHE A 277 -7.78 23.07 21.32
N PHE A 278 -7.72 22.58 22.56
CA PHE A 278 -8.03 21.18 22.90
C PHE A 278 -9.23 20.96 23.84
N GLU A 279 -9.86 22.01 24.39
CA GLU A 279 -10.94 21.88 25.39
C GLU A 279 -12.17 21.10 24.89
N ASP A 280 -12.42 21.06 23.58
CA ASP A 280 -13.58 20.37 22.98
C ASP A 280 -13.21 19.11 22.17
N LYS A 281 -11.97 18.61 22.28
CA LYS A 281 -11.46 17.55 21.38
C LYS A 281 -11.26 16.22 22.08
N LEU A 282 -11.86 15.19 21.50
CA LEU A 282 -11.79 13.81 21.93
C LEU A 282 -10.38 13.22 21.76
N ILE A 283 -9.92 12.51 22.80
CA ILE A 283 -8.57 11.94 22.84
C ILE A 283 -8.67 10.42 22.86
N SER A 284 -8.09 9.78 21.85
CA SER A 284 -7.83 8.34 21.84
C SER A 284 -6.54 8.08 22.60
N ASP A 285 -6.61 7.30 23.69
CA ASP A 285 -5.48 7.10 24.59
C ASP A 285 -4.83 5.72 24.38
N PHE A 286 -3.59 5.73 23.90
CA PHE A 286 -2.78 4.52 23.71
C PHE A 286 -1.92 4.18 24.94
N SER A 287 -1.93 5.00 25.99
CA SER A 287 -1.04 4.84 27.14
C SER A 287 -1.19 3.49 27.83
N LEU A 288 -2.44 3.02 28.02
CA LEU A 288 -2.69 1.70 28.62
C LEU A 288 -2.26 0.56 27.69
N ALA A 289 -2.46 0.70 26.37
CA ALA A 289 -2.01 -0.30 25.40
C ALA A 289 -0.47 -0.43 25.40
N GLU A 290 0.25 0.69 25.46
CA GLU A 290 1.72 0.73 25.58
C GLU A 290 2.22 0.08 26.87
N GLU A 291 1.53 0.31 28.00
CA GLU A 291 1.86 -0.31 29.28
C GLU A 291 1.65 -1.83 29.24
N LEU A 292 0.51 -2.29 28.71
CA LEU A 292 0.18 -3.71 28.62
C LEU A 292 1.10 -4.45 27.64
N ALA A 293 1.49 -3.81 26.54
CA ALA A 293 2.39 -4.39 25.54
C ALA A 293 3.80 -4.66 26.06
N LYS A 294 4.28 -3.87 27.04
CA LYS A 294 5.60 -4.09 27.68
C LYS A 294 5.60 -5.26 28.67
N ASN A 295 4.44 -5.60 29.23
CA ASN A 295 4.29 -6.60 30.28
C ASN A 295 3.57 -7.87 29.79
N GLU A 296 3.45 -8.05 28.46
CA GLU A 296 2.77 -9.20 27.82
C GLU A 296 1.36 -9.49 28.34
N ASN A 297 0.63 -8.46 28.76
CA ASN A 297 -0.68 -8.60 29.42
C ASN A 297 -1.85 -8.49 28.44
N GLY A 298 -1.85 -9.37 27.43
CA GLY A 298 -2.96 -9.47 26.47
C GLY A 298 -2.98 -8.39 25.38
N VAL A 299 -1.93 -7.58 25.26
CA VAL A 299 -1.71 -6.66 24.13
C VAL A 299 -0.33 -6.93 23.53
N GLU A 300 -0.26 -7.10 22.21
CA GLU A 300 1.00 -7.28 21.48
C GLU A 300 1.25 -6.07 20.57
N LYS A 301 2.41 -5.41 20.74
CA LYS A 301 2.87 -4.35 19.82
C LYS A 301 3.45 -5.00 18.57
N ILE A 302 2.75 -4.85 17.45
CA ILE A 302 3.23 -5.32 16.15
C ILE A 302 4.15 -4.30 15.52
N PHE A 303 3.77 -3.02 15.54
CA PHE A 303 4.59 -1.98 14.92
C PHE A 303 4.30 -0.60 15.54
N LYS A 304 5.36 0.18 15.70
CA LYS A 304 5.26 1.61 15.96
C LYS A 304 6.38 2.30 15.22
N GLY A 305 6.03 3.20 14.32
CA GLY A 305 7.03 3.84 13.49
C GLY A 305 6.60 5.16 12.91
N PHE A 306 7.61 5.93 12.56
CA PHE A 306 7.49 7.26 12.00
C PHE A 306 8.36 7.36 10.76
N ASN A 307 7.79 7.85 9.67
CA ASN A 307 8.48 8.00 8.39
C ASN A 307 8.42 9.46 7.94
N LYS A 308 9.59 10.07 7.76
CA LYS A 308 9.75 11.32 7.03
C LYS A 308 10.17 11.02 5.61
N TYR A 309 9.38 11.50 4.65
CA TYR A 309 9.66 11.24 3.26
C TYR A 309 9.72 12.50 2.42
N ARG A 310 10.61 12.49 1.44
CA ARG A 310 10.59 13.43 0.31
C ARG A 310 10.22 12.67 -0.94
N PHE A 311 9.48 13.31 -1.83
CA PHE A 311 9.06 12.65 -3.05
C PHE A 311 9.15 13.54 -4.28
N LYS A 312 9.29 12.89 -5.43
CA LYS A 312 9.12 13.46 -6.77
C LYS A 312 8.23 12.53 -7.57
N LYS A 313 7.18 13.04 -8.20
CA LYS A 313 6.27 12.29 -9.05
C LYS A 313 6.16 12.98 -10.40
N HIS A 314 5.96 12.20 -11.43
CA HIS A 314 5.52 12.72 -12.71
C HIS A 314 4.66 11.68 -13.41
N GLY A 315 3.71 12.13 -14.20
CA GLY A 315 2.80 11.22 -14.86
C GLY A 315 1.87 11.92 -15.84
N ILE A 316 1.07 11.10 -16.48
CA ILE A 316 0.03 11.49 -17.40
C ILE A 316 -1.25 10.80 -16.96
N LYS A 317 -2.33 11.57 -16.89
CA LYS A 317 -3.68 11.07 -16.74
C LYS A 317 -4.48 11.45 -17.98
N VAL A 318 -5.25 10.51 -18.48
CA VAL A 318 -6.19 10.70 -19.59
C VAL A 318 -7.54 10.26 -19.08
N GLY A 319 -8.48 11.20 -19.00
CA GLY A 319 -9.84 10.96 -18.52
C GLY A 319 -10.83 11.18 -19.65
N LEU A 320 -11.43 10.09 -20.15
CA LEU A 320 -12.63 10.13 -20.99
C LEU A 320 -13.82 9.64 -20.17
N ILE A 321 -15.04 9.99 -20.62
CA ILE A 321 -16.30 9.63 -19.94
C ILE A 321 -16.38 8.14 -19.60
N VAL A 322 -15.86 7.30 -20.50
CA VAL A 322 -15.93 5.83 -20.42
C VAL A 322 -14.57 5.17 -20.16
N SER A 323 -13.47 5.92 -20.13
CA SER A 323 -12.15 5.33 -19.94
C SER A 323 -11.20 6.25 -19.20
N ARG A 324 -10.46 5.71 -18.23
CA ARG A 324 -9.42 6.42 -17.50
C ARG A 324 -8.10 5.66 -17.66
N ILE A 325 -7.05 6.39 -18.03
CA ILE A 325 -5.69 5.86 -18.06
C ILE A 325 -4.82 6.78 -17.20
N SER A 326 -4.08 6.20 -16.27
CA SER A 326 -3.11 6.89 -15.43
C SER A 326 -1.80 6.15 -15.48
N LYS A 327 -0.71 6.85 -15.80
CA LYS A 327 0.62 6.28 -15.86
C LYS A 327 1.62 7.26 -15.29
N GLY A 328 2.56 6.79 -14.49
CA GLY A 328 3.59 7.66 -13.98
C GLY A 328 4.71 6.95 -13.26
N GLN A 329 5.59 7.76 -12.70
CA GLN A 329 6.66 7.34 -11.83
C GLN A 329 6.69 8.22 -10.59
N ALA A 330 7.12 7.63 -9.49
CA ALA A 330 7.29 8.29 -8.22
C ALA A 330 8.58 7.82 -7.58
N TYR A 331 9.35 8.74 -7.02
CA TYR A 331 10.56 8.44 -6.28
C TYR A 331 10.44 9.02 -4.88
N TYR A 332 10.68 8.19 -3.87
CA TYR A 332 10.54 8.50 -2.47
C TYR A 332 11.86 8.25 -1.75
N LYS A 333 12.29 9.23 -0.95
CA LYS A 333 13.40 9.11 0.00
C LYS A 333 12.80 9.09 1.40
N ASN A 334 12.66 7.89 1.99
CA ASN A 334 12.04 7.69 3.30
C ASN A 334 13.13 7.57 4.38
N HIS A 335 12.93 8.26 5.50
CA HIS A 335 13.71 8.08 6.73
C HIS A 335 12.74 7.58 7.80
N ILE A 336 12.92 6.33 8.18
CA ILE A 336 11.98 5.58 8.99
C ILE A 336 12.61 5.29 10.34
N ASN A 337 11.92 5.69 11.40
CA ASN A 337 12.24 5.31 12.77
C ASN A 337 11.23 4.26 13.20
N VAL A 338 11.70 3.11 13.68
CA VAL A 338 10.87 2.02 14.18
C VAL A 338 11.22 1.79 15.63
N GLU A 339 10.22 1.75 16.50
CA GLU A 339 10.39 1.37 17.89
C GLU A 339 10.15 -0.13 18.05
N ASP A 340 11.13 -0.85 18.58
CA ASP A 340 10.99 -2.28 18.86
C ASP A 340 10.19 -2.57 20.15
N ARG A 341 10.10 -3.84 20.54
CA ARG A 341 9.35 -4.29 21.72
C ARG A 341 9.92 -3.73 23.04
N GLU A 342 11.25 -3.57 23.11
CA GLU A 342 11.97 -3.06 24.28
C GLU A 342 11.95 -1.52 24.36
N GLY A 343 11.56 -0.86 23.26
CA GLY A 343 11.47 0.59 23.17
C GLY A 343 12.69 1.23 22.51
N PHE A 344 13.62 0.44 21.97
CA PHE A 344 14.75 0.97 21.22
C PHE A 344 14.30 1.43 19.83
N ILE A 345 14.86 2.57 19.40
CA ILE A 345 14.56 3.16 18.11
C ILE A 345 15.61 2.72 17.10
N HIS A 346 15.16 1.97 16.10
CA HIS A 346 15.94 1.59 14.93
C HIS A 346 15.68 2.59 13.79
N ARG A 347 16.74 3.06 13.15
CA ARG A 347 16.66 4.05 12.07
C ARG A 347 16.99 3.42 10.74
N TYR A 348 16.20 3.75 9.73
CA TYR A 348 16.34 3.20 8.40
C TYR A 348 16.20 4.27 7.31
N PHE A 349 17.02 4.16 6.28
CA PHE A 349 16.81 4.85 5.02
C PHE A 349 16.22 3.88 4.00
N PHE A 350 15.05 4.24 3.46
CA PHE A 350 14.31 3.41 2.50
C PHE A 350 13.99 4.18 1.22
N PRO A 351 14.93 4.29 0.27
CA PRO A 351 14.63 4.81 -1.05
C PRO A 351 13.70 3.85 -1.79
N ASN A 352 12.69 4.39 -2.45
CA ASN A 352 11.76 3.61 -3.25
C ASN A 352 11.39 4.34 -4.54
N ARG A 353 11.60 3.67 -5.67
CA ARG A 353 11.20 4.11 -6.99
C ARG A 353 10.07 3.26 -7.52
N VAL A 354 8.93 3.89 -7.75
CA VAL A 354 7.69 3.25 -8.18
C VAL A 354 7.36 3.70 -9.60
N SER A 355 7.06 2.75 -10.48
CA SER A 355 6.41 2.99 -11.76
C SER A 355 5.03 2.35 -11.72
N TYR A 356 3.99 3.10 -12.07
CA TYR A 356 2.62 2.60 -12.00
C TYR A 356 1.88 2.85 -13.31
N TYR A 357 0.87 2.01 -13.53
CA TYR A 357 -0.09 2.09 -14.61
C TYR A 357 -1.44 1.63 -14.09
N GLU A 358 -2.48 2.37 -14.44
CA GLU A 358 -3.87 2.08 -14.14
C GLU A 358 -4.68 2.38 -15.39
N GLU A 359 -5.46 1.42 -15.85
CA GLU A 359 -6.43 1.55 -16.93
C GLU A 359 -7.77 1.07 -16.42
N GLU A 360 -8.80 1.89 -16.63
CA GLU A 360 -10.18 1.55 -16.36
C GLU A 360 -11.01 1.88 -17.60
N LEU A 361 -11.81 0.93 -18.08
CA LEU A 361 -12.71 1.08 -19.21
C LEU A 361 -14.08 0.54 -18.82
N ARG A 362 -15.11 1.39 -18.94
CA ARG A 362 -16.49 1.09 -18.58
C ARG A 362 -17.38 1.33 -19.80
N LEU A 363 -17.69 0.27 -20.54
CA LEU A 363 -18.53 0.32 -21.75
C LEU A 363 -19.68 -0.70 -21.65
N GLY A 364 -20.86 -0.22 -21.26
CA GLY A 364 -22.04 -1.07 -21.09
C GLY A 364 -21.78 -2.18 -20.06
N ILE A 365 -21.89 -3.44 -20.48
CA ILE A 365 -21.60 -4.62 -19.65
C ILE A 365 -20.11 -4.97 -19.55
N VAL A 366 -19.24 -4.25 -20.26
CA VAL A 366 -17.80 -4.51 -20.28
C VAL A 366 -17.11 -3.56 -19.31
N ASP A 367 -16.75 -4.09 -18.14
CA ASP A 367 -15.87 -3.43 -17.16
C ASP A 367 -14.48 -4.07 -17.21
N ARG A 368 -13.47 -3.30 -17.62
CA ARG A 368 -12.06 -3.69 -17.62
C ARG A 368 -11.31 -2.76 -16.67
N LYS A 369 -10.55 -3.38 -15.76
CA LYS A 369 -9.60 -2.70 -14.88
C LYS A 369 -8.28 -3.46 -14.93
N ASP A 370 -7.20 -2.77 -15.30
CA ASP A 370 -5.83 -3.29 -15.27
C ASP A 370 -4.96 -2.29 -14.51
N GLU A 371 -4.37 -2.77 -13.42
CA GLU A 371 -3.52 -1.97 -12.56
C GLU A 371 -2.23 -2.73 -12.33
N PHE A 372 -1.08 -2.09 -12.56
CA PHE A 372 0.20 -2.67 -12.19
C PHE A 372 1.20 -1.65 -11.70
N GLU A 373 2.08 -2.13 -10.84
CA GLU A 373 3.10 -1.35 -10.18
C GLU A 373 4.42 -2.11 -10.19
N THR A 374 5.52 -1.42 -10.45
CA THR A 374 6.87 -1.92 -10.23
C THR A 374 7.60 -0.97 -9.29
N SER A 375 8.01 -1.48 -8.13
CA SER A 375 8.80 -0.78 -7.13
C SER A 375 10.21 -1.36 -7.11
N TYR A 376 11.23 -0.50 -7.17
CA TYR A 376 12.61 -0.81 -6.84
C TYR A 376 12.95 -0.10 -5.54
N HIS A 377 13.51 -0.80 -4.58
CA HIS A 377 13.69 -0.27 -3.23
C HIS A 377 14.90 -0.88 -2.55
N GLY A 378 15.34 -0.26 -1.46
CA GLY A 378 16.39 -0.82 -0.61
C GLY A 378 16.23 -0.34 0.82
N LEU A 379 16.82 -1.07 1.76
CA LEU A 379 16.66 -0.84 3.19
C LEU A 379 18.02 -0.74 3.87
N VAL A 380 18.45 0.49 4.14
CA VAL A 380 19.73 0.77 4.80
C VAL A 380 19.47 1.00 6.28
N SER A 381 20.06 0.17 7.15
CA SER A 381 20.11 0.45 8.59
C SER A 381 21.06 1.62 8.84
N LEU A 382 20.63 2.58 9.64
CA LEU A 382 21.38 3.78 9.98
C LEU A 382 21.82 3.75 11.44
N ASP A 383 23.00 4.29 11.71
CA ASP A 383 23.45 4.57 13.07
C ASP A 383 22.83 5.88 13.63
N GLN A 384 23.31 6.31 14.81
CA GLN A 384 22.82 7.54 15.46
C GLN A 384 23.13 8.83 14.69
N ASN A 385 24.17 8.80 13.84
CA ASN A 385 24.61 9.91 12.99
C ASN A 385 23.98 9.84 11.58
N ASP A 386 22.98 8.97 11.38
CA ASP A 386 22.34 8.68 10.10
C ASP A 386 23.33 8.15 9.03
N ILE A 387 24.42 7.53 9.47
CA ILE A 387 25.40 6.87 8.61
C ILE A 387 25.01 5.41 8.45
N GLY A 388 24.91 4.95 7.21
CA GLY A 388 24.65 3.55 6.89
C GLY A 388 25.91 2.70 6.99
N LYS A 389 25.73 1.37 7.10
CA LYS A 389 26.81 0.41 6.83
C LYS A 389 27.34 0.55 5.38
N LYS A 390 28.28 -0.29 4.95
CA LYS A 390 28.72 -0.33 3.53
C LYS A 390 27.73 -1.05 2.59
N TYR A 391 26.97 -2.02 3.10
CA TYR A 391 25.99 -2.81 2.34
C TYR A 391 24.61 -2.81 3.00
N SER A 392 23.60 -3.18 2.21
CA SER A 392 22.18 -3.09 2.59
C SER A 392 21.31 -3.91 1.64
N ASP A 393 20.10 -4.24 2.08
CA ASP A 393 19.13 -4.98 1.27
C ASP A 393 18.63 -4.14 0.07
N VAL A 394 18.53 -4.75 -1.11
CA VAL A 394 17.98 -4.11 -2.33
C VAL A 394 17.07 -5.08 -3.07
N GLY A 395 15.94 -4.58 -3.56
CA GLY A 395 14.94 -5.44 -4.18
C GLY A 395 14.07 -4.77 -5.22
N MET A 396 13.24 -5.61 -5.82
CA MET A 396 12.15 -5.24 -6.71
C MET A 396 10.86 -5.91 -6.24
N SER A 397 9.76 -5.18 -6.28
CA SER A 397 8.41 -5.73 -6.18
C SER A 397 7.62 -5.33 -7.41
N PHE A 398 7.06 -6.31 -8.10
CA PHE A 398 6.06 -6.11 -9.15
C PHE A 398 4.72 -6.64 -8.65
N TRP A 399 3.68 -5.87 -8.89
CA TRP A 399 2.32 -6.26 -8.61
C TRP A 399 1.43 -5.90 -9.78
N ARG A 400 0.46 -6.77 -10.09
CA ARG A 400 -0.58 -6.51 -11.07
C ARG A 400 -1.90 -7.10 -10.62
N ASP A 401 -2.97 -6.39 -10.92
CA ASP A 401 -4.36 -6.78 -10.71
C ASP A 401 -5.16 -6.44 -11.96
N ASP A 402 -5.62 -7.48 -12.64
CA ASP A 402 -6.22 -7.39 -13.96
C ASP A 402 -7.50 -8.20 -14.00
N LYS A 403 -8.64 -7.51 -14.16
CA LYS A 403 -9.96 -8.17 -14.27
C LYS A 403 -10.02 -9.11 -15.48
N VAL A 404 -9.33 -8.80 -16.57
CA VAL A 404 -9.38 -9.59 -17.82
C VAL A 404 -7.99 -9.64 -18.47
N LEU A 405 -7.13 -10.50 -17.94
CA LEU A 405 -5.78 -10.65 -18.45
C LEU A 405 -5.79 -11.36 -19.81
N THR A 406 -5.42 -10.62 -20.86
CA THR A 406 -5.35 -11.15 -22.23
C THR A 406 -4.14 -12.06 -22.43
N LYS A 407 -4.17 -12.85 -23.51
CA LYS A 407 -3.02 -13.67 -23.95
C LYS A 407 -1.73 -12.84 -24.11
N THR A 408 -1.84 -11.67 -24.74
CA THR A 408 -0.68 -10.82 -25.02
C THR A 408 -0.10 -10.24 -23.73
N GLU A 409 -0.95 -9.86 -22.79
CA GLU A 409 -0.56 -9.36 -21.48
C GLU A 409 0.07 -10.46 -20.61
N TRP A 410 -0.51 -11.67 -20.61
CA TRP A 410 0.12 -12.82 -19.96
C TRP A 410 1.53 -13.09 -20.49
N LYS A 411 1.74 -13.02 -21.81
CA LYS A 411 3.09 -13.15 -22.38
C LYS A 411 4.06 -12.08 -21.89
N LYS A 412 3.60 -10.85 -21.65
CA LYS A 412 4.42 -9.78 -21.06
C LYS A 412 4.76 -10.10 -19.61
N VAL A 413 3.80 -10.59 -18.82
CA VAL A 413 4.02 -11.02 -17.44
C VAL A 413 5.01 -12.19 -17.38
N ARG A 414 4.79 -13.22 -18.18
CA ARG A 414 5.71 -14.37 -18.27
C ARG A 414 7.12 -13.93 -18.67
N GLN A 415 7.24 -13.02 -19.63
CA GLN A 415 8.55 -12.47 -20.00
C GLN A 415 9.19 -11.69 -18.85
N LEU A 416 8.42 -10.90 -18.10
CA LEU A 416 8.94 -10.19 -16.93
C LEU A 416 9.50 -11.17 -15.89
N ILE A 417 8.79 -12.27 -15.61
CA ILE A 417 9.27 -13.31 -14.70
C ILE A 417 10.61 -13.89 -15.20
N LEU A 418 10.69 -14.29 -16.47
CA LEU A 418 11.90 -14.88 -17.08
C LEU A 418 13.08 -13.89 -17.22
N ASP A 419 12.79 -12.60 -17.37
CA ASP A 419 13.80 -11.52 -17.38
C ASP A 419 14.27 -11.19 -15.94
N THR A 420 13.53 -11.61 -14.91
CA THR A 420 13.85 -11.33 -13.49
C THR A 420 14.71 -12.43 -12.86
N VAL A 421 14.56 -13.69 -13.27
CA VAL A 421 15.20 -14.84 -12.62
C VAL A 421 16.19 -15.60 -13.53
N PRO A 422 17.24 -16.22 -12.98
CA PRO A 422 18.13 -17.15 -13.70
C PRO A 422 17.39 -18.34 -14.33
N VAL A 423 18.04 -19.02 -15.28
CA VAL A 423 17.43 -20.13 -16.03
C VAL A 423 17.13 -21.32 -15.11
N GLU A 424 17.96 -21.53 -14.11
CA GLU A 424 17.87 -22.56 -13.09
C GLU A 424 16.55 -22.42 -12.31
N VAL A 425 16.27 -21.21 -11.83
CA VAL A 425 15.00 -20.90 -11.14
C VAL A 425 13.81 -20.96 -12.10
N ALA A 426 13.99 -20.50 -13.34
CA ALA A 426 12.91 -20.48 -14.33
C ALA A 426 12.39 -21.87 -14.68
N LYS A 427 13.21 -22.92 -14.56
CA LYS A 427 12.83 -24.32 -14.81
C LYS A 427 11.86 -24.86 -13.76
N ASP A 428 11.94 -24.36 -12.52
CA ASP A 428 11.10 -24.79 -11.40
C ASP A 428 9.71 -24.11 -11.40
N LEU A 429 9.52 -23.11 -12.26
CA LEU A 429 8.25 -22.41 -12.41
C LEU A 429 7.31 -23.16 -13.37
N ASP A 430 6.30 -23.82 -12.81
CA ASP A 430 5.29 -24.54 -13.59
C ASP A 430 4.20 -23.61 -14.17
N PHE A 431 4.39 -23.20 -15.43
CA PHE A 431 3.39 -22.40 -16.17
C PHE A 431 2.31 -23.24 -16.86
N THR A 432 2.33 -24.58 -16.78
CA THR A 432 1.50 -25.46 -17.62
C THR A 432 -0.01 -25.23 -17.43
N HIS A 433 -0.42 -24.95 -16.18
CA HIS A 433 -1.81 -24.71 -15.83
C HIS A 433 -2.34 -23.33 -16.25
N ILE A 434 -1.46 -22.39 -16.61
CA ILE A 434 -1.84 -21.04 -17.02
C ILE A 434 -1.95 -21.00 -18.55
N THR A 435 -3.05 -21.56 -19.05
CA THR A 435 -3.26 -21.76 -20.50
C THR A 435 -3.06 -20.47 -21.30
N GLU A 436 -2.25 -20.52 -22.37
CA GLU A 436 -1.95 -19.34 -23.19
C GLU A 436 -3.10 -18.93 -24.11
N HIS A 437 -4.18 -19.69 -24.20
CA HIS A 437 -5.19 -19.56 -25.26
C HIS A 437 -6.50 -18.92 -24.82
N LYS A 438 -6.74 -18.73 -23.52
CA LYS A 438 -7.95 -18.10 -22.98
C LYS A 438 -7.62 -16.78 -22.28
N ARG A 439 -8.59 -15.86 -22.27
CA ARG A 439 -8.58 -14.68 -21.38
C ARG A 439 -8.73 -15.19 -19.96
N LYS A 440 -7.96 -14.66 -19.02
CA LYS A 440 -8.07 -15.02 -17.61
C LYS A 440 -8.88 -13.99 -16.86
N GLN A 441 -9.70 -14.44 -15.94
CA GLN A 441 -10.56 -13.56 -15.15
C GLN A 441 -9.91 -13.27 -13.79
N SER A 442 -9.92 -11.99 -13.40
CA SER A 442 -9.44 -11.50 -12.10
C SER A 442 -8.06 -12.04 -11.74
N THR A 443 -7.09 -11.81 -12.61
CA THR A 443 -5.71 -12.28 -12.44
C THR A 443 -4.92 -11.33 -11.57
N LYS A 444 -4.27 -11.88 -10.54
CA LYS A 444 -3.31 -11.16 -9.71
C LYS A 444 -1.92 -11.74 -9.89
N VAL A 445 -0.93 -10.85 -10.00
CA VAL A 445 0.48 -11.23 -10.14
C VAL A 445 1.27 -10.50 -9.06
N LYS A 446 2.15 -11.22 -8.39
CA LYS A 446 3.11 -10.67 -7.43
C LYS A 446 4.47 -11.30 -7.69
N ILE A 447 5.47 -10.48 -7.93
CA ILE A 447 6.87 -10.89 -8.04
C ILE A 447 7.65 -10.05 -7.06
N GLN A 448 8.39 -10.67 -6.16
CA GLN A 448 9.24 -9.99 -5.22
C GLN A 448 10.63 -10.61 -5.28
N VAL A 449 11.65 -9.78 -5.45
CA VAL A 449 13.06 -10.16 -5.39
C VAL A 449 13.74 -9.27 -4.37
N LEU A 450 14.52 -9.84 -3.47
CA LEU A 450 15.33 -9.12 -2.51
C LEU A 450 16.72 -9.76 -2.42
N PHE A 451 17.74 -8.96 -2.69
CA PHE A 451 19.13 -9.26 -2.38
C PHE A 451 19.42 -8.74 -0.98
N LYS A 452 19.91 -9.62 -0.11
CA LYS A 452 20.22 -9.27 1.28
C LYS A 452 21.59 -8.60 1.39
N GLU A 453 21.87 -7.93 2.51
CA GLU A 453 23.18 -7.32 2.82
C GLU A 453 24.37 -8.25 2.50
N ASN A 454 24.32 -9.50 2.95
CA ASN A 454 25.37 -10.51 2.74
C ASN A 454 25.55 -10.94 1.26
N ALA A 455 24.54 -10.74 0.41
CA ALA A 455 24.69 -10.96 -1.03
C ALA A 455 25.72 -9.98 -1.61
N PHE A 456 25.64 -8.71 -1.22
CA PHE A 456 26.56 -7.69 -1.71
C PHE A 456 27.97 -7.83 -1.17
N GLU A 457 28.14 -8.36 0.04
CA GLU A 457 29.45 -8.72 0.57
C GLU A 457 30.16 -9.77 -0.29
N THR A 458 29.40 -10.70 -0.88
CA THR A 458 29.92 -11.72 -1.79
C THR A 458 30.31 -11.13 -3.15
N LEU A 459 29.61 -10.08 -3.59
CA LEU A 459 29.79 -9.46 -4.91
C LEU A 459 30.93 -8.43 -4.97
N LYS A 460 31.51 -8.03 -3.83
CA LYS A 460 32.43 -6.88 -3.75
C LYS A 460 33.80 -7.09 -4.41
N ASN A 461 34.21 -8.34 -4.60
CA ASN A 461 35.54 -8.70 -5.14
C ASN A 461 35.47 -9.13 -6.62
N LEU A 462 34.32 -8.99 -7.27
CA LEU A 462 34.17 -9.36 -8.66
C LEU A 462 34.97 -8.43 -9.57
N SER A 463 35.65 -9.01 -10.55
CA SER A 463 36.28 -8.27 -11.62
C SER A 463 35.25 -7.73 -12.61
N LEU A 464 35.59 -6.65 -13.30
CA LEU A 464 34.76 -6.12 -14.38
C LEU A 464 34.57 -7.13 -15.52
N GLU A 465 35.56 -7.97 -15.77
CA GLU A 465 35.52 -9.02 -16.79
C GLU A 465 34.43 -10.05 -16.48
N GLU A 466 34.40 -10.57 -15.25
CA GLU A 466 33.37 -11.52 -14.80
C GLU A 466 31.96 -10.95 -14.93
N VAL A 467 31.75 -9.68 -14.54
CA VAL A 467 30.45 -9.00 -14.67
C VAL A 467 30.05 -8.86 -16.14
N THR A 468 31.01 -8.52 -17.00
CA THR A 468 30.78 -8.30 -18.44
C THR A 468 30.50 -9.60 -19.16
N GLU A 469 31.25 -10.66 -18.86
CA GLU A 469 31.06 -11.99 -19.44
C GLU A 469 29.69 -12.55 -19.04
N THR A 470 29.35 -12.50 -17.74
CA THR A 470 28.06 -12.98 -17.23
C THR A 470 26.90 -12.25 -17.90
N LEU A 471 26.97 -10.92 -18.00
CA LEU A 471 25.93 -10.13 -18.69
C LEU A 471 25.85 -10.47 -20.19
N THR A 472 26.99 -10.69 -20.84
CA THR A 472 27.03 -11.07 -22.25
C THR A 472 26.36 -12.42 -22.49
N ASN A 473 26.62 -13.40 -21.62
CA ASN A 473 26.00 -14.72 -21.68
C ASN A 473 24.48 -14.61 -21.47
N LEU A 474 24.03 -13.83 -20.48
CA LEU A 474 22.60 -13.57 -20.24
C LEU A 474 21.88 -12.92 -21.44
N VAL A 475 22.54 -12.01 -22.15
CA VAL A 475 22.00 -11.38 -23.36
C VAL A 475 21.88 -12.39 -24.50
N ARG A 476 22.89 -13.25 -24.69
CA ARG A 476 22.91 -14.30 -25.72
C ARG A 476 21.82 -15.36 -25.48
N GLU A 477 21.68 -15.80 -24.24
CA GLU A 477 20.80 -16.89 -23.84
C GLU A 477 19.35 -16.45 -23.57
N ARG A 478 19.04 -15.16 -23.73
CA ARG A 478 17.71 -14.64 -23.41
C ARG A 478 16.60 -15.39 -24.15
N THR A 479 15.79 -16.11 -23.39
CA THR A 479 14.56 -16.74 -23.85
C THR A 479 13.48 -15.68 -24.08
N VAL A 480 12.97 -15.58 -25.31
CA VAL A 480 11.88 -14.65 -25.65
C VAL A 480 10.60 -15.44 -25.86
N VAL A 481 9.56 -15.13 -25.08
CA VAL A 481 8.22 -15.67 -25.28
C VAL A 481 7.69 -15.15 -26.62
N LYS A 482 7.60 -16.04 -27.62
CA LYS A 482 7.28 -15.67 -29.02
C LYS A 482 5.96 -14.87 -29.09
N ARG A 483 6.03 -13.63 -29.60
CA ARG A 483 4.85 -12.86 -30.03
C ARG A 483 4.31 -13.43 -31.36
N THR A 484 3.10 -13.02 -31.74
CA THR A 484 2.38 -13.34 -33.00
C THR A 484 3.26 -13.27 -34.26
N LEU A 485 2.81 -13.79 -35.41
CA LEU A 485 3.55 -13.85 -36.69
C LEU A 485 4.28 -12.54 -37.05
N PHE A 486 3.65 -11.38 -36.88
CA PHE A 486 4.28 -10.07 -37.07
C PHE A 486 5.38 -9.73 -36.06
N GLY A 487 5.27 -10.22 -34.82
CA GLY A 487 6.31 -10.11 -33.80
C GLY A 487 7.51 -11.01 -34.05
N ARG A 488 7.35 -12.11 -34.81
CA ARG A 488 8.51 -12.89 -35.31
C ARG A 488 9.27 -12.09 -36.36
N LEU A 489 8.58 -11.47 -37.33
CA LEU A 489 9.20 -10.61 -38.33
C LEU A 489 9.91 -9.40 -37.70
N TYR A 490 9.27 -8.68 -36.79
CA TYR A 490 9.88 -7.52 -36.13
C TYR A 490 11.05 -7.92 -35.23
N ASN A 491 10.97 -9.02 -34.47
CA ASN A 491 12.11 -9.47 -33.65
C ASN A 491 13.25 -10.01 -34.51
N THR A 492 12.99 -10.68 -35.64
CA THR A 492 14.06 -11.15 -36.53
C THR A 492 14.74 -9.95 -37.19
N VAL A 493 13.99 -8.97 -37.69
CA VAL A 493 14.57 -7.76 -38.31
C VAL A 493 15.29 -6.90 -37.28
N THR A 494 14.71 -6.65 -36.10
CA THR A 494 15.38 -5.84 -35.05
C THR A 494 16.54 -6.55 -34.38
N ARG A 495 16.54 -7.89 -34.26
CA ARG A 495 17.67 -8.67 -33.72
C ARG A 495 18.78 -8.77 -34.75
N SER A 496 18.47 -8.96 -36.04
CA SER A 496 19.45 -8.88 -37.12
C SER A 496 20.04 -7.48 -37.23
N VAL A 497 19.23 -6.42 -37.22
CA VAL A 497 19.71 -5.02 -37.29
C VAL A 497 20.48 -4.59 -36.02
N ARG A 498 20.07 -5.01 -34.81
CA ARG A 498 20.84 -4.75 -33.57
C ARG A 498 22.16 -5.50 -33.51
N ASN A 499 22.18 -6.76 -33.95
CA ASN A 499 23.40 -7.57 -34.02
C ASN A 499 24.35 -7.02 -35.11
N LEU A 500 23.81 -6.51 -36.23
CA LEU A 500 24.57 -5.89 -37.31
C LEU A 500 25.17 -4.53 -36.92
N LEU A 501 24.55 -3.80 -35.97
CA LEU A 501 24.95 -2.43 -35.59
C LEU A 501 25.82 -2.32 -34.32
N HIS A 502 26.28 -3.41 -33.70
CA HIS A 502 27.08 -3.41 -32.45
C HIS A 502 26.48 -2.64 -31.24
N LEU A 503 25.24 -2.16 -31.33
CA LEU A 503 24.57 -1.33 -30.33
C LEU A 503 24.39 -2.04 -28.97
N GLU A 504 24.38 -3.37 -28.94
CA GLU A 504 24.27 -4.15 -27.70
C GLU A 504 25.57 -4.21 -26.91
N ARG A 505 26.76 -4.25 -27.55
CA ARG A 505 28.05 -4.30 -26.84
C ARG A 505 28.29 -3.06 -26.00
N GLY A 506 28.07 -1.87 -26.57
CA GLY A 506 28.22 -0.62 -25.84
C GLY A 506 27.20 -0.44 -24.71
N ALA A 507 26.00 -1.05 -24.82
CA ALA A 507 25.01 -1.04 -23.76
C ALA A 507 25.34 -2.04 -22.64
N VAL A 508 25.86 -3.22 -23.00
CA VAL A 508 26.38 -4.25 -22.08
C VAL A 508 27.55 -3.69 -21.28
N ASN A 509 28.59 -3.17 -21.94
CA ASN A 509 29.77 -2.64 -21.25
C ASN A 509 29.41 -1.47 -20.33
N ARG A 510 28.53 -0.55 -20.77
CA ARG A 510 28.05 0.53 -19.89
C ARG A 510 27.29 0.01 -18.68
N LEU A 511 26.44 -1.01 -18.84
CA LEU A 511 25.71 -1.58 -17.71
C LEU A 511 26.67 -2.32 -16.76
N ALA A 512 27.56 -3.16 -17.30
CA ALA A 512 28.56 -3.89 -16.55
C ALA A 512 29.48 -2.94 -15.76
N ASN A 513 30.03 -1.90 -16.40
CA ASN A 513 30.84 -0.87 -15.74
C ASN A 513 30.09 -0.21 -14.58
N ASN A 514 28.83 0.18 -14.78
CA ASN A 514 28.03 0.82 -13.75
C ASN A 514 27.75 -0.14 -12.58
N ILE A 515 27.42 -1.40 -12.86
CA ILE A 515 27.16 -2.41 -11.82
C ILE A 515 28.45 -2.73 -11.07
N HIS A 516 29.54 -3.02 -11.77
CA HIS A 516 30.85 -3.26 -11.15
C HIS A 516 31.25 -2.09 -10.25
N PHE A 517 31.21 -0.84 -10.77
CA PHE A 517 31.55 0.34 -9.97
C PHE A 517 30.69 0.47 -8.70
N ILE A 518 29.39 0.19 -8.80
CA ILE A 518 28.49 0.20 -7.63
C ILE A 518 28.78 -0.96 -6.67
N LEU A 519 29.27 -2.11 -7.13
CA LEU A 519 29.52 -3.27 -6.28
C LEU A 519 30.89 -3.21 -5.60
N THR A 520 31.90 -2.62 -6.24
CA THR A 520 33.30 -2.72 -5.82
C THR A 520 33.91 -1.43 -5.27
N ASN A 521 33.30 -0.25 -5.49
CA ASN A 521 33.83 1.01 -4.95
C ASN A 521 33.73 1.04 -3.41
N GLU A 522 34.87 1.11 -2.71
CA GLU A 522 34.94 1.08 -1.25
C GLU A 522 34.63 2.42 -0.56
N GLU A 523 34.70 3.53 -1.29
CA GLU A 523 34.38 4.89 -0.79
C GLU A 523 32.88 5.12 -0.66
N MET A 524 32.08 4.30 -1.35
CA MET A 524 30.63 4.41 -1.39
C MET A 524 29.99 3.74 -0.16
N ASP A 525 29.28 4.53 0.64
CA ASP A 525 28.46 4.02 1.73
C ASP A 525 27.24 3.22 1.20
N ALA A 526 26.52 2.51 2.08
CA ALA A 526 25.34 1.74 1.66
C ALA A 526 24.26 2.64 1.08
N ARG A 527 24.10 3.87 1.60
CA ARG A 527 23.05 4.78 1.16
C ARG A 527 23.25 5.16 -0.30
N GLU A 528 24.43 5.63 -0.66
CA GLU A 528 24.78 6.00 -2.03
C GLU A 528 24.70 4.79 -2.96
N ARG A 529 25.16 3.63 -2.51
CA ARG A 529 25.10 2.37 -3.28
C ARG A 529 23.67 1.97 -3.61
N VAL A 530 22.81 1.97 -2.60
CA VAL A 530 21.39 1.64 -2.74
C VAL A 530 20.67 2.67 -3.63
N GLU A 531 20.92 3.97 -3.44
CA GLU A 531 20.33 5.01 -4.31
C GLU A 531 20.73 4.79 -5.77
N LYS A 532 22.01 4.54 -6.06
CA LYS A 532 22.47 4.28 -7.42
C LYS A 532 21.87 3.01 -8.03
N LEU A 533 21.72 1.93 -7.26
CA LEU A 533 21.05 0.69 -7.73
C LEU A 533 19.58 0.93 -8.08
N ILE A 534 18.86 1.71 -7.27
CA ILE A 534 17.43 1.98 -7.46
C ILE A 534 17.16 2.96 -8.62
N ASP A 535 18.17 3.73 -9.02
CA ASP A 535 18.10 4.62 -10.19
C ASP A 535 18.46 3.93 -11.52
N MET A 536 19.12 2.77 -11.49
CA MET A 536 19.42 1.99 -12.70
C MET A 536 18.22 1.55 -13.56
N PRO A 537 17.02 1.26 -13.02
CA PRO A 537 15.87 0.77 -13.79
C PRO A 537 15.38 1.69 -14.92
N ASP A 538 15.78 2.96 -14.96
CA ASP A 538 15.53 3.84 -16.10
C ASP A 538 16.22 3.36 -17.38
N LYS A 539 17.30 2.60 -17.22
CA LYS A 539 18.03 1.98 -18.32
C LYS A 539 17.32 0.70 -18.69
N PHE A 540 16.86 0.64 -19.94
CA PHE A 540 16.22 -0.54 -20.55
C PHE A 540 16.99 -1.85 -20.33
N MET A 541 18.32 -1.82 -20.32
CA MET A 541 19.15 -3.00 -20.07
C MET A 541 19.00 -3.51 -18.63
N PHE A 542 18.99 -2.62 -17.63
CA PHE A 542 18.83 -3.03 -16.23
C PHE A 542 17.45 -3.64 -16.00
N LYS A 543 16.38 -3.04 -16.56
CA LYS A 543 15.03 -3.60 -16.45
C LYS A 543 14.90 -5.03 -17.03
N ARG A 544 15.76 -5.39 -17.99
CA ARG A 544 15.74 -6.70 -18.66
C ARG A 544 16.70 -7.73 -18.07
N TYR A 545 17.83 -7.28 -17.54
CA TYR A 545 18.94 -8.16 -17.17
C TYR A 545 19.53 -7.85 -15.81
N GLY A 546 19.24 -6.70 -15.19
CA GLY A 546 19.90 -6.23 -13.97
C GLY A 546 19.72 -7.18 -12.80
N LEU A 547 18.48 -7.49 -12.43
CA LEU A 547 18.20 -8.41 -11.32
C LEU A 547 18.69 -9.84 -11.62
N LYS A 548 18.47 -10.30 -12.85
CA LYS A 548 18.96 -11.61 -13.30
C LYS A 548 20.49 -11.70 -13.21
N LEU A 549 21.20 -10.67 -13.63
CA LEU A 549 22.66 -10.55 -13.54
C LEU A 549 23.11 -10.59 -12.07
N LEU A 550 22.52 -9.76 -11.21
CA LEU A 550 22.88 -9.74 -9.79
C LEU A 550 22.72 -11.13 -9.15
N MET A 551 21.66 -11.87 -9.50
CA MET A 551 21.45 -13.21 -8.98
C MET A 551 22.41 -14.24 -9.61
N SER A 552 22.70 -14.13 -10.90
CA SER A 552 23.65 -15.01 -11.61
C SER A 552 25.11 -14.82 -11.18
N LEU A 553 25.46 -13.67 -10.59
CA LEU A 553 26.80 -13.43 -10.03
C LEU A 553 26.97 -14.03 -8.63
N LEU A 554 25.89 -14.49 -7.99
CA LEU A 554 25.95 -15.11 -6.66
C LEU A 554 26.18 -16.62 -6.78
N PRO A 555 26.91 -17.23 -5.82
CA PRO A 555 27.05 -18.67 -5.74
C PRO A 555 25.67 -19.34 -5.59
N GLN A 556 25.35 -20.25 -6.51
CA GLN A 556 24.03 -20.86 -6.63
C GLN A 556 23.63 -21.65 -5.38
N GLU A 557 24.59 -22.33 -4.78
CA GLU A 557 24.45 -23.10 -3.55
C GLU A 557 24.06 -22.25 -2.33
N ARG A 558 24.27 -20.93 -2.40
CA ARG A 558 23.91 -19.98 -1.32
C ARG A 558 22.68 -19.13 -1.63
N TRP A 559 21.99 -19.34 -2.75
CA TRP A 559 20.84 -18.50 -3.11
C TRP A 559 19.76 -18.43 -2.03
N GLN A 560 19.47 -19.53 -1.32
CA GLN A 560 18.49 -19.53 -0.23
C GLN A 560 18.88 -18.61 0.94
N GLU A 561 20.18 -18.44 1.16
CA GLU A 561 20.74 -17.59 2.20
C GLU A 561 20.78 -16.13 1.73
N LEU A 562 21.17 -15.87 0.49
CA LEU A 562 21.52 -14.53 -0.03
C LEU A 562 20.35 -13.79 -0.69
N VAL A 563 19.36 -14.52 -1.21
CA VAL A 563 18.25 -13.96 -2.00
C VAL A 563 16.91 -14.44 -1.46
N TYR A 564 15.94 -13.55 -1.42
CA TYR A 564 14.53 -13.90 -1.29
C TYR A 564 13.79 -13.62 -2.59
N LEU A 565 13.12 -14.63 -3.13
CA LEU A 565 12.30 -14.52 -4.33
C LEU A 565 10.93 -15.13 -4.08
N LYS A 566 9.86 -14.40 -4.38
CA LYS A 566 8.48 -14.90 -4.33
C LYS A 566 7.76 -14.56 -5.63
N VAL A 567 7.20 -15.58 -6.27
CA VAL A 567 6.36 -15.44 -7.47
C VAL A 567 4.99 -16.04 -7.15
N GLU A 568 3.95 -15.22 -7.24
CA GLU A 568 2.57 -15.65 -7.09
C GLU A 568 1.75 -15.16 -8.29
N VAL A 569 1.07 -16.08 -8.98
CA VAL A 569 0.09 -15.79 -10.02
C VAL A 569 -1.21 -16.48 -9.63
N LEU A 570 -2.24 -15.68 -9.38
CA LEU A 570 -3.57 -16.12 -8.95
C LEU A 570 -4.59 -15.74 -10.01
N GLY A 571 -5.64 -16.54 -10.18
CA GLY A 571 -6.77 -16.22 -11.05
C GLY A 571 -7.96 -17.12 -10.74
N MET A 572 -9.13 -16.79 -11.26
CA MET A 572 -10.35 -17.55 -11.00
C MET A 572 -10.48 -18.82 -11.87
N ASP A 573 -9.79 -18.85 -13.01
CA ASP A 573 -9.95 -19.86 -14.06
C ASP A 573 -8.77 -20.83 -14.22
N PHE A 574 -7.77 -20.76 -13.33
CA PHE A 574 -6.60 -21.64 -13.37
C PHE A 574 -6.01 -21.92 -11.98
N LYS A 575 -5.23 -23.00 -11.87
CA LYS A 575 -4.52 -23.35 -10.63
C LYS A 575 -3.45 -22.30 -10.30
N PRO A 576 -3.42 -21.74 -9.07
CA PRO A 576 -2.41 -20.78 -8.66
C PRO A 576 -0.97 -21.27 -8.88
N LEU A 577 -0.12 -20.40 -9.41
CA LEU A 577 1.34 -20.59 -9.41
C LEU A 577 1.91 -19.88 -8.19
N ARG A 578 2.56 -20.63 -7.31
CA ARG A 578 3.24 -20.08 -6.12
C ARG A 578 4.64 -20.69 -6.05
N TYR A 579 5.65 -19.85 -6.01
CA TYR A 579 7.04 -20.23 -5.88
C TYR A 579 7.72 -19.31 -4.87
N THR A 580 8.57 -19.87 -4.00
CA THR A 580 9.35 -19.11 -3.03
C THR A 580 10.75 -19.72 -2.91
N LEU A 581 11.76 -18.85 -2.92
CA LEU A 581 13.16 -19.19 -2.71
C LEU A 581 13.72 -18.32 -1.60
N GLY A 582 14.40 -18.95 -0.65
CA GLY A 582 15.02 -18.30 0.50
C GLY A 582 14.00 -17.80 1.53
N ASN A 583 14.54 -17.33 2.66
CA ASN A 583 13.75 -16.80 3.77
C ASN A 583 14.08 -15.33 4.02
N LEU A 584 13.13 -14.56 4.57
CA LEU A 584 13.38 -13.21 5.06
C LEU A 584 13.71 -13.28 6.56
N ASN A 585 14.99 -13.30 6.93
CA ASN A 585 15.37 -13.34 8.36
C ASN A 585 15.00 -12.02 9.08
N PHE A 586 15.14 -10.87 8.40
CA PHE A 586 14.59 -9.57 8.84
C PHE A 586 13.15 -9.34 8.37
N SER A 587 12.34 -10.41 8.26
CA SER A 587 11.01 -10.31 7.67
C SER A 587 10.15 -9.26 8.34
N GLU A 588 10.25 -9.08 9.66
CA GLU A 588 9.34 -8.22 10.39
C GLU A 588 9.55 -6.74 10.06
N VAL A 589 10.75 -6.20 10.25
CA VAL A 589 11.10 -4.80 9.90
C VAL A 589 10.92 -4.54 8.41
N TYR A 590 11.36 -5.46 7.55
CA TYR A 590 11.26 -5.28 6.11
C TYR A 590 9.81 -5.38 5.62
N LYS A 591 9.00 -6.32 6.14
CA LYS A 591 7.55 -6.40 5.87
C LYS A 591 6.86 -5.14 6.38
N GLN A 592 7.23 -4.62 7.55
CA GLN A 592 6.66 -3.41 8.13
C GLN A 592 7.00 -2.17 7.30
N ILE A 593 8.24 -2.01 6.86
CA ILE A 593 8.67 -0.89 6.02
C ILE A 593 8.04 -0.97 4.62
N LEU A 594 7.97 -2.16 4.02
CA LEU A 594 7.22 -2.35 2.79
C LEU A 594 5.72 -2.06 2.97
N ARG A 595 5.13 -2.36 4.13
CA ARG A 595 3.75 -1.99 4.46
C ARG A 595 3.59 -0.47 4.57
N ILE A 596 4.45 0.22 5.33
CA ILE A 596 4.52 1.69 5.40
C ILE A 596 4.55 2.28 3.99
N ASN A 597 5.43 1.75 3.14
CA ASN A 597 5.61 2.26 1.79
C ASN A 597 4.42 1.96 0.88
N LYS A 598 3.78 0.79 1.02
CA LYS A 598 2.56 0.49 0.28
C LYS A 598 1.40 1.43 0.65
N GLU A 599 1.24 1.76 1.93
CA GLU A 599 0.29 2.79 2.37
C GLU A 599 0.61 4.20 1.83
N LEU A 600 1.89 4.50 1.54
CA LEU A 600 2.23 5.75 0.87
C LEU A 600 1.60 5.86 -0.51
N HIS A 601 1.43 4.73 -1.21
CA HIS A 601 0.94 4.69 -2.59
C HIS A 601 -0.56 4.43 -2.68
N ASP A 602 -1.11 3.51 -1.90
CA ASP A 602 -2.55 3.19 -1.94
C ASP A 602 -3.04 2.49 -0.65
N PRO A 603 -3.74 3.23 0.24
CA PRO A 603 -4.31 2.70 1.49
C PRO A 603 -5.28 1.53 1.26
N SER A 604 -5.95 1.49 0.10
CA SER A 604 -6.91 0.44 -0.22
C SER A 604 -6.27 -0.90 -0.58
N ARG A 605 -4.94 -0.96 -0.78
CA ARG A 605 -4.25 -2.22 -1.07
C ARG A 605 -3.71 -2.93 0.16
N ASP A 606 -3.50 -2.20 1.28
CA ASP A 606 -2.99 -2.77 2.55
C ASP A 606 -3.99 -3.76 3.17
N LEU A 607 -5.26 -3.59 2.81
CA LEU A 607 -6.40 -4.48 2.97
C LEU A 607 -6.15 -5.96 2.60
N ARG A 608 -5.17 -6.22 1.73
CA ARG A 608 -4.94 -7.52 1.07
C ARG A 608 -3.77 -8.32 1.65
N ILE A 609 -3.14 -7.82 2.71
CA ILE A 609 -1.98 -8.47 3.36
C ILE A 609 -2.24 -8.59 4.85
N ILE A 610 -3.07 -9.55 5.26
CA ILE A 610 -3.15 -9.94 6.67
C ILE A 610 -2.92 -11.44 6.83
N VAL A 611 -2.03 -11.71 7.80
CA VAL A 611 -1.63 -12.97 8.45
C VAL A 611 -0.89 -13.99 7.58
N GLU A 612 0.43 -13.83 7.45
CA GLU A 612 1.31 -14.98 7.70
C GLU A 612 1.62 -14.89 9.21
N LYS A 613 1.14 -15.87 10.00
CA LYS A 613 1.70 -16.11 11.34
C LYS A 613 3.14 -16.56 11.18
#